data_AF-A0A415MX01-F1
#
_entry.id   AF-A0A415MX01-F1
#
_cell.length_a   1.000
_cell.length_b   1.000
_cell.length_c   1.000
_cell.angle_alpha   90.00
_cell.angle_beta   90.00
_cell.angle_gamma   90.00
#
_symmetry.space_group_name_H-M   'P 1'
#
loop_
_entity.id
_entity.type
_entity.pdbx_description
1 polymer ?
#
loop_
_entity_poly.entity_id
_entity_poly.type
_entity_poly.pdbx_seq_one_letter_code
_entity_poly.pdbx_strand_id
1 'polypeptide(L)' 'MKKIFDQRFFRLLSECSQRKVSASEFAEAIEELATHVANFSINEQDYNVLLRYFSFGLHRLKSYRVRFEQEKNAPSASN' A
#
# COMPACT_ATOMS: atom_id res chain seq x y z
N MET A 1 -3.33 -8.97 -13.37
CA MET A 1 -4.57 -9.13 -14.16
C MET A 1 -5.22 -10.50 -14.03
N LYS A 2 -4.52 -11.65 -14.14
CA LYS A 2 -5.17 -12.98 -14.01
C LYS A 2 -6.03 -13.15 -12.74
N LYS A 3 -5.54 -12.71 -11.58
CA LYS A 3 -6.27 -12.80 -10.29
C LYS A 3 -7.61 -12.04 -10.20
N ILE A 4 -7.85 -11.05 -11.06
CA ILE A 4 -9.08 -10.24 -10.99
C ILE A 4 -10.25 -10.94 -11.69
N PHE A 5 -9.95 -11.64 -12.79
CA PHE A 5 -10.96 -12.40 -13.56
C PHE A 5 -11.36 -13.71 -12.87
N ASP A 6 -10.55 -14.19 -11.93
CA ASP A 6 -10.87 -15.37 -11.12
C ASP A 6 -11.94 -15.09 -10.04
N GLN A 7 -12.23 -13.80 -9.77
CA GLN A 7 -13.17 -13.36 -8.74
C GLN A 7 -14.61 -13.79 -9.06
N ARG A 8 -15.38 -14.06 -7.99
CA ARG A 8 -16.76 -14.56 -8.05
C ARG A 8 -17.64 -13.70 -8.96
N PHE A 9 -17.47 -12.38 -8.93
CA PHE A 9 -18.22 -11.44 -9.77
C PHE A 9 -18.14 -11.75 -11.27
N PHE A 10 -16.93 -11.92 -11.82
CA PHE A 10 -16.76 -12.20 -13.25
C PHE A 10 -17.26 -13.60 -13.64
N ARG A 11 -17.19 -14.56 -12.71
CA ARG A 11 -17.78 -15.89 -12.88
C ARG A 11 -19.30 -15.81 -12.97
N LEU A 12 -19.94 -15.07 -12.06
CA LEU A 12 -21.39 -14.86 -12.08
C LEU A 12 -21.86 -14.17 -13.37
N LEU A 13 -21.11 -13.19 -13.88
CA LEU A 13 -21.41 -12.56 -15.17
C LEU A 13 -21.40 -13.59 -16.33
N SER A 14 -20.45 -14.53 -16.32
CA SER A 14 -20.40 -15.59 -17.33
C SER A 14 -21.54 -16.61 -17.20
N GLU A 15 -22.01 -16.84 -15.98
CA GLU A 15 -23.09 -17.77 -15.67
C GLU A 15 -24.49 -17.22 -15.99
N CYS A 16 -24.65 -15.91 -16.14
CA CYS A 16 -25.93 -15.28 -16.50
C CYS A 16 -26.54 -15.81 -17.81
N SER A 17 -25.70 -16.31 -18.73
CA SER A 17 -26.18 -16.94 -19.97
C SER A 17 -26.77 -18.34 -19.74
N GLN A 18 -26.43 -19.00 -18.64
CA GLN A 18 -26.77 -20.40 -18.35
C GLN A 18 -27.79 -20.53 -17.23
N ARG A 19 -27.77 -19.64 -16.24
CA ARG A 19 -28.70 -19.63 -15.11
C ARG A 19 -29.12 -18.22 -14.73
N LYS A 20 -30.28 -18.11 -14.11
CA LYS A 20 -30.75 -16.86 -13.52
C LYS A 20 -30.01 -16.64 -12.20
N VAL A 21 -29.05 -15.71 -12.20
CA VAL A 21 -28.33 -15.27 -11.01
C VAL A 21 -29.16 -14.23 -10.27
N SER A 22 -29.23 -14.32 -8.95
CA SER A 22 -29.99 -13.39 -8.12
C SER A 22 -29.27 -12.05 -7.92
N ALA A 23 -30.03 -10.99 -7.65
CA ALA A 23 -29.47 -9.68 -7.33
C ALA A 23 -28.61 -9.72 -6.04
N SER A 24 -28.98 -10.57 -5.07
CA SER A 24 -28.23 -10.77 -3.83
C SER A 24 -26.88 -11.43 -4.09
N GLU A 25 -26.80 -12.46 -4.94
CA GLU A 25 -25.52 -13.07 -5.33
C GLU A 25 -24.58 -12.06 -6.00
N PHE A 26 -25.13 -11.15 -6.82
CA PHE A 26 -24.35 -10.07 -7.40
C PHE A 26 -23.88 -9.05 -6.37
N ALA A 27 -24.74 -8.67 -5.42
CA ALA A 27 -24.38 -7.73 -4.36
C ALA A 27 -23.21 -8.26 -3.51
N GLU A 28 -23.28 -9.51 -3.06
CA GLU A 28 -22.20 -10.18 -2.34
C GLU A 28 -20.90 -10.20 -3.15
N ALA A 29 -20.98 -10.60 -4.42
CA ALA A 29 -19.80 -10.70 -5.27
C ALA A 29 -19.14 -9.34 -5.57
N ILE A 30 -19.93 -8.26 -5.60
CA ILE A 30 -19.42 -6.88 -5.72
C ILE A 30 -18.69 -6.45 -4.44
N GLU A 31 -19.22 -6.80 -3.26
CA GLU A 31 -18.59 -6.49 -1.97
C GLU A 31 -17.26 -7.25 -1.79
N GLU A 32 -17.23 -8.54 -2.16
CA GLU A 32 -16.00 -9.35 -2.21
C GLU A 32 -14.96 -8.73 -3.17
N LEU A 33 -15.40 -8.32 -4.36
CA LEU A 33 -14.54 -7.67 -5.36
C LEU A 33 -13.98 -6.33 -4.85
N ALA A 34 -14.81 -5.50 -4.22
CA ALA A 34 -14.40 -4.22 -3.66
C ALA A 34 -13.32 -4.41 -2.58
N THR A 35 -13.47 -5.41 -1.72
CA THR A 35 -12.46 -5.76 -0.70
C THR A 35 -11.14 -6.20 -1.34
N HIS A 36 -11.22 -7.02 -2.39
CA HIS A 36 -10.03 -7.44 -3.14
C HIS A 36 -9.32 -6.27 -3.84
N VAL A 37 -10.07 -5.34 -4.44
CA VAL A 37 -9.52 -4.14 -5.09
C VAL A 37 -8.90 -3.21 -4.06
N ALA A 38 -9.53 -3.01 -2.91
CA ALA A 38 -8.97 -2.23 -1.81
C ALA A 38 -7.64 -2.82 -1.31
N ASN A 39 -7.59 -4.14 -1.11
CA ASN A 39 -6.36 -4.85 -0.72
C ASN A 39 -5.29 -4.79 -1.82
N PHE A 40 -5.67 -4.81 -3.10
CA PHE A 40 -4.72 -4.67 -4.20
C PHE A 40 -4.18 -3.24 -4.34
N SER A 41 -5.01 -2.24 -4.00
CA SER A 41 -4.64 -0.81 -4.06
C SER A 41 -3.61 -0.40 -3.01
N ILE A 42 -3.40 -1.23 -1.98
CA ILE A 42 -2.35 -1.08 -0.98
C ILE A 42 -1.52 -2.37 -0.99
N ASN A 43 -0.60 -2.46 -1.95
CA ASN A 43 0.29 -3.62 -2.01
C ASN A 43 1.33 -3.54 -0.87
N GLU A 44 1.73 -4.70 -0.34
CA GLU A 44 2.86 -4.84 0.58
C GLU A 44 4.14 -4.19 0.02
N GLN A 45 4.31 -4.18 -1.31
CA GLN A 45 5.39 -3.44 -1.96
C GLN A 45 5.29 -1.92 -1.78
N ASP A 46 4.09 -1.35 -1.87
CA ASP A 46 3.90 0.10 -1.67
C ASP A 46 4.18 0.47 -0.21
N TYR A 47 3.81 -0.42 0.72
CA TYR A 47 4.15 -0.28 2.13
C TYR A 47 5.66 -0.34 2.38
N ASN A 48 6.37 -1.27 1.74
CA ASN A 48 7.83 -1.38 1.81
C ASN A 48 8.54 -0.15 1.23
N VAL A 49 8.01 0.42 0.14
CA VAL A 49 8.53 1.66 -0.44
C VAL A 49 8.34 2.82 0.54
N LEU A 50 7.16 2.97 1.13
CA LEU A 50 6.87 4.00 2.13
C LEU A 50 7.79 3.86 3.36
N LEU A 51 7.95 2.64 3.87
CA LEU A 51 8.79 2.33 5.02
C LEU A 51 10.28 2.65 4.76
N ARG A 52 10.75 2.40 3.53
CA ARG A 52 12.11 2.72 3.10
C ARG A 52 12.36 4.23 3.07
N TYR A 53 11.42 5.01 2.53
CA TYR A 53 11.52 6.47 2.54
C TYR A 53 11.49 7.04 3.95
N PHE A 54 10.61 6.52 4.80
CA PHE A 54 10.52 6.93 6.19
C PHE A 54 11.82 6.65 6.96
N SER A 55 12.37 5.45 6.80
CA SER A 55 13.66 5.05 7.38
C SER A 55 14.81 5.96 6.94
N PHE A 56 14.83 6.34 5.65
CA PHE A 56 15.84 7.24 5.11
C PHE A 56 15.73 8.66 5.72
N GLY A 57 14.51 9.19 5.81
CA GLY A 57 14.25 10.49 6.45
C GLY A 57 14.69 10.50 7.92
N LEU A 58 14.37 9.45 8.66
CA LEU A 58 14.79 9.29 10.06
C LEU A 58 16.32 9.21 10.20
N HIS A 59 16.99 8.48 9.31
CA HIS A 59 18.45 8.39 9.30
C HIS A 59 19.09 9.76 9.07
N ARG A 60 18.57 10.54 8.10
CA ARG A 60 19.04 11.91 7.88
C ARG A 60 18.85 12.80 9.11
N LEU A 61 17.70 12.73 9.78
CA LEU A 61 17.45 13.50 10.98
C LEU A 61 18.42 13.15 12.11
N LYS A 62 18.69 11.86 12.32
CA LYS A 62 19.72 11.41 13.28
C LYS A 62 21.11 11.94 12.91
N SER A 63 21.48 11.90 11.63
CA SER A 63 22.75 12.44 11.15
C SER A 63 22.87 13.95 11.39
N TYR A 64 21.82 14.72 11.11
CA TYR A 64 21.81 16.16 11.40
C TYR A 64 21.96 16.45 12.88
N ARG A 65 21.26 15.70 13.75
CA ARG A 65 21.43 15.84 15.20
C ARG A 65 22.88 15.62 15.63
N VAL A 66 23.53 14.55 15.15
CA VAL A 66 24.93 14.27 15.48
C VAL A 66 25.84 15.40 15.01
N ARG A 67 25.66 15.86 13.77
CA ARG A 67 26.45 16.96 13.21
C ARG A 67 26.25 18.27 13.99
N PHE A 68 25.02 18.60 14.35
CA PHE A 68 24.70 19.77 15.15
C PHE A 68 25.38 19.73 16.52
N GLU A 69 25.34 18.57 17.20
CA GLU A 69 26.04 18.41 18.49
C GLU A 69 27.57 18.52 18.33
N GLN A 70 28.14 18.02 17.23
CA GLN A 70 29.57 18.18 16.95
C GLN A 70 29.96 19.64 16.72
N GLU A 71 29.21 20.37 15.88
CA GLU A 71 29.45 21.78 15.59
C GLU A 71 29.33 22.65 16.86
N LYS A 72 28.39 22.33 17.75
CA LYS A 72 28.24 23.01 19.05
C LYS A 72 29.44 22.81 19.98
N ASN A 73 30.03 21.61 19.97
CA ASN A 73 31.12 21.24 20.87
C ASN A 73 32.51 21.52 20.27
N ALA A 74 32.59 21.99 19.02
CA ALA A 74 33.84 22.38 18.40
C ALA A 74 34.36 23.68 19.04
N PRO A 75 35.61 23.74 19.54
CA PRO A 75 36.17 24.99 20.03
C PRO A 75 36.19 26.00 18.90
N SER A 76 35.60 27.18 19.12
CA SER A 76 35.66 28.30 18.18
C SER A 76 37.13 28.67 18.00
N ALA A 77 37.73 28.25 16.89
CA ALA A 77 39.05 28.74 16.49
C ALA A 77 38.89 30.23 16.11
N SER A 78 39.03 31.10 17.10
CA SER A 78 39.22 32.53 16.88
C SER A 78 40.67 32.70 16.42
N ASN A 79 40.85 33.16 15.19
CA ASN A 79 42.10 33.78 14.74
C ASN A 79 42.22 35.18 15.36
#